data_AF-A0A2K1KAZ5-F1
#
_entry.id   AF-A0A2K1KAZ5-F1
#
_cell.length_a   1.000
_cell.length_b   1.000
_cell.length_c   1.000
_cell.angle_alpha   90.00
_cell.angle_beta   90.00
_cell.angle_gamma   90.00
#
_symmetry.space_group_name_H-M   'P 1'
#
loop_
_entity.id
_entity.type
_entity.pdbx_description
1 polymer ?
#
loop_
_entity_poly.entity_id
_entity_poly.type
_entity_poly.pdbx_seq_one_letter_code
_entity_poly.pdbx_strand_id
1 'polypeptide(L)'
;MMLAKSDSSDGEAMATVSKSTSVPAAESSGEPVVADVEYVLSEDLKDLSNIDTQLQTLLERLDSKEWMVVFEALTSVRQLAIFHPELMQPILGEVVASVTKALKNPRSALCKTAVMASADIFKGYRESLLDILDPLLLQLLLKASQDKRFVCEEAERTLEVMTMWIPPQAMLPKLQPYVKHFNPKVRAKASVCVYNSASRLGVEDVEQIGLESLLKIAAAQLNDRLPEAREAARKLLLHLHVVYQKNPPDISHSDLPESEVPASKQDPWEQYCLNSLPAVTAQAVLRVTCVDS
;
A
#
# COMPACT_ATOMS: atom_id res chain seq x y z
N MET A 1 18.10 35.91 89.31
CA MET A 1 16.67 35.79 89.66
C MET A 1 15.96 37.00 89.07
N MET A 2 15.16 36.82 88.00
CA MET A 2 14.16 37.78 87.45
C MET A 2 14.65 39.22 87.10
N LEU A 3 13.92 40.12 86.43
CA LEU A 3 13.03 40.14 85.25
C LEU A 3 12.95 41.65 84.84
N ALA A 4 12.69 42.11 83.62
CA ALA A 4 12.97 41.65 82.24
C ALA A 4 12.46 42.75 81.29
N LYS A 5 13.01 42.91 80.07
CA LYS A 5 12.29 43.54 78.94
C LYS A 5 12.89 43.19 77.58
N SER A 6 11.99 43.06 76.61
CA SER A 6 12.18 42.62 75.22
C SER A 6 12.58 43.75 74.29
N ASP A 7 13.23 43.40 73.17
CA ASP A 7 12.82 43.96 71.89
C ASP A 7 13.00 42.95 70.73
N SER A 8 12.34 43.22 69.61
CA SER A 8 12.07 42.28 68.51
C SER A 8 13.25 42.08 67.54
N SER A 9 13.38 40.88 66.95
CA SER A 9 14.22 40.65 65.75
C SER A 9 13.66 39.55 64.84
N ASP A 10 13.46 39.92 63.57
CA ASP A 10 13.62 39.17 62.31
C ASP A 10 13.47 37.63 62.29
N GLY A 11 12.55 37.17 61.44
CA GLY A 11 12.38 35.77 61.03
C GLY A 11 12.77 35.57 59.55
N GLU A 12 13.76 34.72 59.32
CA GLU A 12 14.40 34.44 58.03
C GLU A 12 13.67 33.32 57.24
N ALA A 13 13.59 33.44 55.90
CA ALA A 13 13.06 32.37 55.04
C ALA A 13 13.67 32.35 53.62
N MET A 14 14.83 31.69 53.51
CA MET A 14 15.08 30.60 52.54
C MET A 14 14.91 30.87 51.02
N ALA A 15 16.02 31.15 50.34
CA ALA A 15 16.14 31.07 48.87
C ALA A 15 17.07 29.90 48.46
N THR A 16 16.55 28.94 47.69
CA THR A 16 17.31 27.81 47.15
C THR A 16 17.86 28.12 45.76
N VAL A 17 19.19 28.15 45.60
CA VAL A 17 19.86 28.31 44.31
C VAL A 17 20.56 27.01 43.91
N SER A 18 20.13 26.44 42.79
CA SER A 18 20.68 25.20 42.23
C SER A 18 22.08 25.42 41.65
N LYS A 19 23.03 24.56 41.99
CA LYS A 19 24.38 24.55 41.38
C LYS A 19 24.31 24.15 39.91
N SER A 20 24.84 25.01 39.04
CA SER A 20 25.24 24.64 37.68
C SER A 20 26.53 23.82 37.72
N THR A 21 26.47 22.57 37.28
CA THR A 21 27.65 21.71 37.09
C THR A 21 27.87 21.51 35.60
N SER A 22 29.05 21.89 35.11
CA SER A 22 29.49 21.62 33.74
C SER A 22 29.80 20.13 33.53
N VAL A 23 29.45 19.62 32.35
CA VAL A 23 29.76 18.25 31.91
C VAL A 23 30.47 18.38 30.54
N PRO A 24 31.58 17.67 30.29
CA PRO A 24 32.44 17.93 29.14
C PRO A 24 31.84 17.49 27.80
N ALA A 25 32.44 17.99 26.72
CA ALA A 25 32.06 17.66 25.34
C ALA A 25 32.11 16.14 25.10
N ALA A 26 30.98 15.57 24.68
CA ALA A 26 30.94 14.25 24.08
C ALA A 26 31.40 14.34 22.62
N GLU A 27 32.32 13.45 22.24
CA GLU A 27 32.94 13.46 20.92
C GLU A 27 31.92 13.18 19.81
N SER A 28 32.17 13.78 18.65
CA SER A 28 31.41 13.60 17.42
C SER A 28 31.34 12.13 17.02
N SER A 29 30.25 11.46 17.38
CA SER A 29 29.79 10.21 16.75
C SER A 29 29.45 10.50 15.29
N GLY A 30 30.47 10.51 14.43
CA GLY A 30 30.30 10.80 13.01
C GLY A 30 29.37 9.79 12.37
N GLU A 31 28.17 10.24 11.97
CA GLU A 31 27.38 9.48 11.01
C GLU A 31 28.26 9.27 9.76
N PRO A 32 28.38 8.03 9.25
CA PRO A 32 29.17 7.78 8.06
C PRO A 32 28.54 8.59 6.93
N VAL A 33 29.35 9.44 6.29
CA VAL A 33 28.92 10.31 5.18
C VAL A 33 28.20 9.44 4.16
N VAL A 34 26.87 9.59 4.11
CA VAL A 34 26.05 8.93 3.11
C VAL A 34 26.47 9.52 1.78
N ALA A 35 27.05 8.69 0.91
CA ALA A 35 27.26 9.08 -0.48
C ALA A 35 25.91 9.54 -1.01
N ASP A 36 25.80 10.80 -1.42
CA ASP A 36 24.51 11.42 -1.70
C ASP A 36 24.02 10.88 -3.05
N VAL A 37 23.17 9.86 -3.00
CA VAL A 37 22.80 9.10 -4.20
C VAL A 37 21.59 9.75 -4.87
N GLU A 38 21.76 10.13 -6.14
CA GLU A 38 20.72 10.74 -6.96
C GLU A 38 19.65 9.71 -7.37
N TYR A 39 18.37 10.08 -7.22
CA TYR A 39 17.23 9.26 -7.63
C TYR A 39 16.60 9.83 -8.89
N VAL A 40 17.08 9.38 -10.05
CA VAL A 40 16.55 9.79 -11.36
C VAL A 40 15.14 9.22 -11.56
N LEU A 41 14.18 10.04 -11.99
CA LEU A 41 12.81 9.60 -12.31
C LEU A 41 12.82 8.71 -13.57
N SER A 42 11.78 7.91 -13.78
CA SER A 42 11.79 6.91 -14.85
C SER A 42 11.72 7.55 -16.25
N GLU A 43 11.04 8.69 -16.34
CA GLU A 43 10.96 9.58 -17.50
C GLU A 43 12.30 10.28 -17.83
N ASP A 44 13.19 10.43 -16.85
CA ASP A 44 14.51 11.08 -16.99
C ASP A 44 15.66 10.07 -17.17
N LEU A 45 15.38 8.77 -17.06
CA LEU A 45 16.37 7.72 -17.29
C LEU A 45 16.84 7.73 -18.74
N LYS A 46 18.13 7.44 -18.92
CA LYS A 46 18.76 7.26 -20.24
C LYS A 46 19.01 5.79 -20.50
N ASP A 47 19.13 5.43 -21.76
CA ASP A 47 19.47 4.06 -22.15
C ASP A 47 20.87 3.64 -21.66
N LEU A 48 21.10 2.33 -21.53
CA LEU A 48 22.35 1.73 -21.09
C LEU A 48 23.42 1.77 -22.19
N SER A 49 24.64 2.14 -21.80
CA SER A 49 25.82 1.83 -22.59
C SER A 49 26.26 0.37 -22.36
N ASN A 50 26.67 -0.31 -23.43
CA ASN A 50 27.15 -1.70 -23.41
C ASN A 50 26.11 -2.70 -22.87
N ILE A 51 24.90 -2.67 -23.44
CA ILE A 51 23.73 -3.48 -23.03
C ILE A 51 24.09 -4.97 -22.82
N ASP A 52 24.83 -5.59 -23.74
CA ASP A 52 25.26 -6.99 -23.64
C ASP A 52 26.03 -7.28 -22.33
N THR A 53 27.00 -6.43 -21.99
CA THR A 53 27.80 -6.56 -20.76
C THR A 53 26.96 -6.29 -19.52
N GLN A 54 26.06 -5.30 -19.58
CA GLN A 54 25.15 -4.96 -18.49
C GLN A 54 24.21 -6.14 -18.17
N LEU A 55 23.66 -6.78 -19.21
CA LEU A 55 22.77 -7.94 -19.08
C LEU A 55 23.52 -9.18 -18.58
N GLN A 56 24.67 -9.51 -19.18
CA GLN A 56 25.47 -10.69 -18.80
C GLN A 56 25.94 -10.64 -17.33
N THR A 57 26.25 -9.45 -16.81
CA THR A 57 26.72 -9.28 -15.42
C THR A 57 25.60 -8.92 -14.42
N LEU A 58 24.35 -8.79 -14.88
CA LEU A 58 23.26 -8.20 -14.09
C LEU A 58 23.00 -8.97 -12.79
N LEU A 59 22.84 -10.29 -12.88
CA LEU A 59 22.50 -11.14 -11.72
C LEU A 59 23.65 -11.21 -10.70
N GLU A 60 24.90 -11.25 -11.17
CA GLU A 60 26.08 -11.20 -10.29
C GLU A 60 26.15 -9.87 -9.53
N ARG A 61 25.94 -8.74 -10.22
CA ARG A 61 25.93 -7.41 -9.59
C ARG A 61 24.76 -7.22 -8.62
N LEU A 62 23.60 -7.80 -8.92
CA LEU A 62 22.43 -7.81 -8.02
C LEU A 62 22.64 -8.66 -6.75
N ASP A 63 23.44 -9.74 -6.81
CA ASP A 63 23.77 -10.57 -5.65
C ASP A 63 24.97 -10.05 -4.84
N SER A 64 25.65 -9.01 -5.32
CA SER A 64 26.85 -8.43 -4.69
C SER A 64 26.63 -8.05 -3.21
N LYS A 65 27.70 -8.22 -2.42
CA LYS A 65 27.77 -7.74 -1.03
C LYS A 65 27.96 -6.23 -0.95
N GLU A 66 28.53 -5.63 -2.00
CA GLU A 66 28.80 -4.20 -2.07
C GLU A 66 27.55 -3.44 -2.49
N TRP A 67 27.00 -2.66 -1.56
CA TRP A 67 25.68 -2.05 -1.72
C TRP A 67 25.59 -1.06 -2.88
N MET A 68 26.70 -0.41 -3.26
CA MET A 68 26.77 0.46 -4.43
C MET A 68 26.62 -0.34 -5.73
N VAL A 69 27.25 -1.52 -5.82
CA VAL A 69 27.15 -2.40 -7.00
C VAL A 69 25.70 -2.88 -7.18
N VAL A 70 25.02 -3.22 -6.08
CA VAL A 70 23.58 -3.56 -6.11
C VAL A 70 22.72 -2.34 -6.47
N PHE A 71 23.06 -1.13 -6.00
CA PHE A 71 22.34 0.09 -6.36
C PHE A 71 22.43 0.37 -7.87
N GLU A 72 23.64 0.31 -8.43
CA GLU A 72 23.87 0.49 -9.87
C GLU A 72 23.16 -0.59 -10.68
N ALA A 73 23.18 -1.84 -10.23
CA ALA A 73 22.48 -2.95 -10.88
C ALA A 73 20.96 -2.76 -10.86
N LEU A 74 20.36 -2.27 -9.77
CA LEU A 74 18.94 -1.91 -9.71
C LEU A 74 18.61 -0.75 -10.66
N THR A 75 19.52 0.21 -10.85
CA THR A 75 19.38 1.25 -11.87
C THR A 75 19.44 0.65 -13.28
N SER A 76 20.35 -0.31 -13.54
CA SER A 76 20.38 -1.07 -14.79
C SER A 76 19.08 -1.87 -15.03
N VAL A 77 18.49 -2.49 -14.00
CA VAL A 77 17.17 -3.15 -14.08
C VAL A 77 16.09 -2.16 -14.53
N ARG A 78 16.07 -0.93 -13.99
CA ARG A 78 15.11 0.11 -14.42
C ARG A 78 15.28 0.46 -15.88
N GLN A 79 16.51 0.68 -16.32
CA GLN A 79 16.81 1.02 -17.71
C GLN A 79 16.44 -0.13 -18.66
N LEU A 80 16.76 -1.38 -18.32
CA LEU A 80 16.35 -2.57 -19.09
C LEU A 80 14.82 -2.71 -19.16
N ALA A 81 14.10 -2.52 -18.05
CA ALA A 81 12.65 -2.61 -18.03
C ALA A 81 11.94 -1.53 -18.87
N ILE A 82 12.59 -0.39 -19.13
CA ILE A 82 12.06 0.72 -19.93
C ILE A 82 12.47 0.62 -21.40
N PHE A 83 13.74 0.32 -21.68
CA PHE A 83 14.32 0.43 -23.02
C PHE A 83 14.48 -0.91 -23.75
N HIS A 84 14.70 -2.02 -23.02
CA HIS A 84 14.98 -3.35 -23.59
C HIS A 84 14.29 -4.50 -22.82
N PRO A 85 12.96 -4.43 -22.59
CA PRO A 85 12.26 -5.40 -21.74
C PRO A 85 12.37 -6.84 -22.26
N GLU A 86 12.40 -7.03 -23.58
CA GLU A 86 12.59 -8.34 -24.22
C GLU A 86 13.93 -9.00 -23.89
N LEU A 87 14.99 -8.24 -23.63
CA LEU A 87 16.31 -8.79 -23.31
C LEU A 87 16.40 -9.31 -21.88
N MET A 88 15.68 -8.70 -20.94
CA MET A 88 15.64 -9.11 -19.53
C MET A 88 14.50 -10.11 -19.23
N GLN A 89 13.51 -10.25 -20.12
CA GLN A 89 12.43 -11.23 -20.03
C GLN A 89 12.88 -12.69 -19.72
N PRO A 90 13.99 -13.23 -20.26
CA PRO A 90 14.42 -14.60 -19.97
C PRO A 90 14.93 -14.83 -18.54
N ILE A 91 15.31 -13.77 -17.81
CA ILE A 91 15.86 -13.79 -16.45
C ILE A 91 14.97 -13.02 -15.44
N LEU A 92 13.72 -12.75 -15.83
CA LEU A 92 12.81 -11.88 -15.08
C LEU A 92 12.52 -12.42 -13.66
N GLY A 93 12.44 -13.75 -13.50
CA GLY A 93 12.21 -14.39 -12.20
C GLY A 93 13.36 -14.11 -11.21
N GLU A 94 14.59 -14.28 -11.65
CA GLU A 94 15.82 -14.05 -10.87
C GLU A 94 16.02 -12.57 -10.55
N VAL A 95 15.67 -11.68 -11.50
CA VAL A 95 15.66 -10.22 -11.29
C VAL A 95 14.61 -9.84 -10.25
N VAL A 96 13.36 -10.31 -10.36
CA VAL A 96 12.29 -10.04 -9.38
C VAL A 96 12.63 -10.60 -7.99
N ALA A 97 13.24 -11.78 -7.91
CA ALA A 97 13.74 -12.34 -6.66
C ALA A 97 14.83 -11.45 -6.04
N SER A 98 15.75 -10.94 -6.85
CA SER A 98 16.82 -10.02 -6.43
C SER A 98 16.29 -8.65 -5.98
N VAL A 99 15.33 -8.07 -6.70
CA VAL A 99 14.64 -6.84 -6.29
C VAL A 99 13.90 -7.06 -4.96
N THR A 100 13.24 -8.21 -4.79
CA THR A 100 12.56 -8.59 -3.53
C THR A 100 13.55 -8.77 -2.37
N LYS A 101 14.77 -9.26 -2.64
CA LYS A 101 15.88 -9.32 -1.67
C LYS A 101 16.37 -7.90 -1.32
N ALA A 102 16.53 -7.01 -2.30
CA ALA A 102 16.96 -5.63 -2.09
C ALA A 102 15.95 -4.80 -1.29
N LEU A 103 14.64 -5.02 -1.46
CA LEU A 103 13.60 -4.41 -0.61
C LEU A 103 13.80 -4.76 0.88
N LYS A 104 14.32 -5.94 1.22
CA LYS A 104 14.56 -6.34 2.62
C LYS A 104 15.81 -5.69 3.23
N ASN A 105 16.61 -4.96 2.44
CA ASN A 105 17.84 -4.32 2.92
C ASN A 105 17.54 -3.18 3.92
N PRO A 106 18.32 -3.04 5.02
CA PRO A 106 18.14 -1.95 5.98
C PRO A 106 18.53 -0.57 5.43
N ARG A 107 19.36 -0.49 4.37
CA ARG A 107 19.72 0.79 3.74
C ARG A 107 18.54 1.32 2.95
N SER A 108 18.02 2.50 3.34
CA SER A 108 16.88 3.11 2.65
C SER A 108 17.16 3.51 1.20
N ALA A 109 18.43 3.74 0.83
CA ALA A 109 18.80 3.99 -0.56
C ALA A 109 18.54 2.77 -1.46
N LEU A 110 19.11 1.61 -1.11
CA LEU A 110 18.81 0.35 -1.80
C LEU A 110 17.31 0.02 -1.78
N CYS A 111 16.66 0.19 -0.63
CA CYS A 111 15.23 -0.11 -0.53
C CYS A 111 14.41 0.80 -1.46
N LYS A 112 14.69 2.11 -1.54
CA LYS A 112 13.96 3.02 -2.43
C LYS A 112 14.24 2.69 -3.90
N THR A 113 15.49 2.42 -4.29
CA THR A 113 15.82 2.06 -5.68
C THR A 113 15.19 0.74 -6.10
N ALA A 114 15.09 -0.24 -5.20
CA ALA A 114 14.37 -1.48 -5.44
C ALA A 114 12.84 -1.26 -5.58
N VAL A 115 12.26 -0.31 -4.83
CA VAL A 115 10.86 0.11 -5.04
C VAL A 115 10.69 0.75 -6.43
N MET A 116 11.55 1.70 -6.82
CA MET A 116 11.50 2.33 -8.15
C MET A 116 11.69 1.31 -9.28
N ALA A 117 12.61 0.35 -9.12
CA ALA A 117 12.78 -0.78 -10.02
C ALA A 117 11.53 -1.65 -10.14
N SER A 118 10.80 -1.87 -9.04
CA SER A 118 9.52 -2.59 -9.06
C SER A 118 8.48 -1.84 -9.89
N ALA A 119 8.41 -0.51 -9.79
CA ALA A 119 7.49 0.32 -10.56
C ALA A 119 7.74 0.23 -12.07
N ASP A 120 9.00 0.24 -12.49
CA ASP A 120 9.37 0.12 -13.91
C ASP A 120 9.17 -1.31 -14.42
N ILE A 121 9.45 -2.33 -13.60
CA ILE A 121 9.10 -3.74 -13.89
C ILE A 121 7.58 -3.91 -14.11
N PHE A 122 6.71 -3.30 -13.29
CA PHE A 122 5.26 -3.39 -13.48
C PHE A 122 4.78 -2.82 -14.82
N LYS A 123 5.37 -1.70 -15.27
CA LYS A 123 5.04 -1.08 -16.57
C LYS A 123 5.45 -1.98 -17.75
N GLY A 124 6.65 -2.54 -17.69
CA GLY A 124 7.25 -3.35 -18.76
C GLY A 124 6.64 -4.74 -18.90
N TYR A 125 6.44 -5.45 -17.79
CA TYR A 125 6.15 -6.90 -17.81
C TYR A 125 4.71 -7.30 -17.48
N ARG A 126 3.98 -6.48 -16.72
CA ARG A 126 2.53 -6.63 -16.48
C ARG A 126 2.12 -8.05 -16.05
N GLU A 127 1.42 -8.78 -16.91
CA GLU A 127 0.91 -10.15 -16.65
C GLU A 127 2.02 -11.20 -16.59
N SER A 128 3.17 -11.00 -17.23
CA SER A 128 4.35 -11.88 -17.13
C SER A 128 4.91 -11.97 -15.70
N LEU A 129 4.42 -11.16 -14.77
CA LEU A 129 4.80 -11.15 -13.36
C LEU A 129 3.91 -12.04 -12.48
N LEU A 130 2.74 -12.47 -12.94
CA LEU A 130 1.69 -13.02 -12.06
C LEU A 130 2.16 -14.25 -11.25
N ASP A 131 2.96 -15.13 -11.84
CA ASP A 131 3.49 -16.33 -11.16
C ASP A 131 4.60 -16.02 -10.13
N ILE A 132 5.23 -14.85 -10.23
CA ILE A 132 6.38 -14.43 -9.41
C ILE A 132 6.09 -13.20 -8.52
N LEU A 133 4.86 -12.67 -8.57
CA LEU A 133 4.48 -11.40 -7.94
C LEU A 133 4.38 -11.48 -6.40
N ASP A 134 3.89 -12.58 -5.84
CA ASP A 134 3.42 -12.64 -4.44
C ASP A 134 4.50 -12.27 -3.39
N PRO A 135 5.77 -12.72 -3.52
CA PRO A 135 6.84 -12.29 -2.62
C PRO A 135 7.14 -10.79 -2.72
N LEU A 136 7.11 -10.23 -3.94
CA LEU A 136 7.37 -8.82 -4.21
C LEU A 136 6.24 -7.93 -3.68
N LEU A 137 4.99 -8.30 -3.98
CA LEU A 137 3.77 -7.63 -3.50
C LEU A 137 3.73 -7.54 -1.98
N LEU A 138 4.01 -8.64 -1.26
CA LEU A 138 4.10 -8.61 0.20
C LEU A 138 5.17 -7.63 0.70
N GLN A 139 6.35 -7.57 0.06
CA GLN A 139 7.37 -6.60 0.46
C GLN A 139 6.93 -5.16 0.19
N LEU A 140 6.33 -4.86 -0.95
CA LEU A 140 5.84 -3.52 -1.27
C LEU A 140 4.76 -3.06 -0.28
N LEU A 141 3.79 -3.94 0.04
CA LEU A 141 2.75 -3.65 1.05
C LEU A 141 3.36 -3.40 2.45
N LEU A 142 4.41 -4.15 2.83
CA LEU A 142 5.14 -3.91 4.08
C LEU A 142 5.91 -2.58 4.06
N LYS A 143 6.47 -2.18 2.91
CA LYS A 143 7.19 -0.90 2.77
C LYS A 143 6.25 0.30 2.71
N ALA A 144 5.06 0.16 2.13
CA ALA A 144 3.97 1.13 2.24
C ALA A 144 3.31 1.14 3.63
N SER A 145 3.71 0.25 4.54
CA SER A 145 3.19 0.17 5.93
C SER A 145 4.17 0.71 6.98
N GLN A 146 5.31 1.28 6.59
CA GLN A 146 6.35 1.74 7.51
C GLN A 146 6.23 3.24 7.84
N ASP A 147 6.80 3.68 8.96
CA ASP A 147 6.73 5.09 9.38
C ASP A 147 7.80 5.98 8.70
N LYS A 148 8.81 5.40 8.05
CA LYS A 148 9.83 6.13 7.26
C LYS A 148 9.26 6.60 5.91
N ARG A 149 8.68 7.80 5.93
CA ARG A 149 8.04 8.51 4.79
C ARG A 149 8.77 8.35 3.44
N PHE A 150 10.09 8.60 3.39
CA PHE A 150 10.91 8.54 2.16
C PHE A 150 10.82 7.25 1.34
N VAL A 151 10.65 6.10 2.00
CA VAL A 151 10.48 4.80 1.34
C VAL A 151 8.99 4.41 1.26
N CYS A 152 8.20 4.87 2.24
CA CYS A 152 6.77 4.60 2.31
C CYS A 152 6.00 5.21 1.13
N GLU A 153 6.18 6.51 0.85
CA GLU A 153 5.50 7.21 -0.25
C GLU A 153 5.91 6.66 -1.63
N GLU A 154 7.17 6.19 -1.76
CA GLU A 154 7.64 5.55 -3.00
C GLU A 154 6.95 4.19 -3.20
N ALA A 155 6.76 3.43 -2.11
CA ALA A 155 6.08 2.14 -2.16
C ALA A 155 4.58 2.28 -2.40
N GLU A 156 3.94 3.32 -1.87
CA GLU A 156 2.55 3.68 -2.17
C GLU A 156 2.38 4.01 -3.66
N ARG A 157 3.18 4.93 -4.21
CA ARG A 157 3.17 5.25 -5.65
C ARG A 157 3.49 4.03 -6.54
N THR A 158 4.35 3.14 -6.08
CA THR A 158 4.67 1.89 -6.80
C THR A 158 3.52 0.89 -6.79
N LEU A 159 2.74 0.82 -5.71
CA LEU A 159 1.50 0.03 -5.66
C LEU A 159 0.41 0.64 -6.56
N GLU A 160 0.32 1.97 -6.66
CA GLU A 160 -0.56 2.63 -7.63
C GLU A 160 -0.18 2.24 -9.06
N VAL A 161 1.10 2.34 -9.43
CA VAL A 161 1.63 1.89 -10.73
C VAL A 161 1.31 0.41 -10.98
N MET A 162 1.53 -0.48 -10.02
CA MET A 162 1.14 -1.89 -10.12
C MET A 162 -0.35 -2.05 -10.48
N THR A 163 -1.24 -1.37 -9.74
CA THR A 163 -2.70 -1.41 -9.94
C THR A 163 -3.18 -0.72 -11.21
N MET A 164 -2.32 0.07 -11.87
CA MET A 164 -2.57 0.71 -13.17
C MET A 164 -2.14 -0.17 -14.36
N TRP A 165 -1.01 -0.87 -14.24
CA TRP A 165 -0.40 -1.60 -15.37
C TRP A 165 -0.71 -3.09 -15.42
N ILE A 166 -1.03 -3.72 -14.28
CA ILE A 166 -1.57 -5.08 -14.24
C ILE A 166 -3.11 -5.01 -14.47
N PRO A 167 -3.70 -5.88 -15.30
CA PRO A 167 -5.15 -5.95 -15.48
C PRO A 167 -5.89 -6.24 -14.17
N PRO A 168 -7.01 -5.53 -13.86
CA PRO A 168 -7.76 -5.74 -12.63
C PRO A 168 -8.18 -7.19 -12.37
N GLN A 169 -8.60 -7.91 -13.41
CA GLN A 169 -9.04 -9.30 -13.38
C GLN A 169 -7.95 -10.23 -12.80
N ALA A 170 -6.68 -9.99 -13.16
CA ALA A 170 -5.55 -10.74 -12.66
C ALA A 170 -5.03 -10.23 -11.30
N MET A 171 -5.13 -8.92 -11.05
CA MET A 171 -4.62 -8.28 -9.83
C MET A 171 -5.51 -8.55 -8.60
N LEU A 172 -6.84 -8.60 -8.76
CA LEU A 172 -7.78 -8.73 -7.65
C LEU A 172 -7.64 -10.06 -6.87
N PRO A 173 -7.51 -11.25 -7.50
CA PRO A 173 -7.20 -12.50 -6.80
C PRO A 173 -5.90 -12.43 -6.00
N LYS A 174 -4.86 -11.78 -6.55
CA LYS A 174 -3.56 -11.60 -5.88
C LYS A 174 -3.65 -10.68 -4.66
N LEU A 175 -4.55 -9.70 -4.65
CA LEU A 175 -4.76 -8.81 -3.50
C LEU A 175 -5.64 -9.41 -2.39
N GLN A 176 -6.51 -10.36 -2.72
CA GLN A 176 -7.52 -10.91 -1.80
C GLN A 176 -6.97 -11.48 -0.47
N PRO A 177 -5.78 -12.13 -0.40
CA PRO A 177 -5.21 -12.57 0.87
C PRO A 177 -4.84 -11.39 1.79
N TYR A 178 -4.41 -10.26 1.23
CA TYR A 178 -3.83 -9.16 1.98
C TYR A 178 -4.87 -8.25 2.65
N VAL A 179 -6.10 -8.17 2.10
CA VAL A 179 -7.24 -7.50 2.79
C VAL A 179 -7.72 -8.27 4.04
N LYS A 180 -7.20 -9.49 4.28
CA LYS A 180 -7.43 -10.27 5.51
C LYS A 180 -6.17 -10.42 6.37
N HIS A 181 -5.07 -9.76 6.02
CA HIS A 181 -3.78 -9.87 6.69
C HIS A 181 -3.85 -9.45 8.17
N PHE A 182 -3.03 -10.04 9.06
CA PHE A 182 -3.11 -9.72 10.50
C PHE A 182 -2.68 -8.28 10.84
N ASN A 183 -1.64 -7.77 10.18
CA ASN A 183 -1.20 -6.37 10.34
C ASN A 183 -2.21 -5.41 9.69
N PRO A 184 -2.83 -4.49 10.45
CA PRO A 184 -3.83 -3.55 9.94
C PRO A 184 -3.28 -2.59 8.87
N LYS A 185 -2.02 -2.14 8.97
CA LYS A 185 -1.43 -1.23 7.97
C LYS A 185 -1.37 -1.91 6.59
N VAL A 186 -1.00 -3.19 6.56
CA VAL A 186 -1.00 -4.00 5.32
C VAL A 186 -2.42 -4.17 4.77
N ARG A 187 -3.44 -4.41 5.62
CA ARG A 187 -4.84 -4.47 5.16
C ARG A 187 -5.31 -3.16 4.54
N ALA A 188 -4.94 -2.02 5.12
CA ALA A 188 -5.28 -0.72 4.56
C ALA A 188 -4.68 -0.51 3.18
N LYS A 189 -3.37 -0.76 3.02
CA LYS A 189 -2.71 -0.66 1.70
C LYS A 189 -3.29 -1.63 0.68
N ALA A 190 -3.58 -2.87 1.08
CA ALA A 190 -4.25 -3.85 0.23
C ALA A 190 -5.67 -3.41 -0.18
N SER A 191 -6.43 -2.78 0.74
CA SER A 191 -7.78 -2.28 0.46
C SER A 191 -7.76 -1.12 -0.55
N VAL A 192 -6.78 -0.21 -0.44
CA VAL A 192 -6.53 0.83 -1.45
C VAL A 192 -6.19 0.20 -2.79
N CYS A 193 -5.31 -0.80 -2.82
CA CYS A 193 -4.97 -1.50 -4.07
C CYS A 193 -6.20 -2.18 -4.71
N VAL A 194 -7.05 -2.82 -3.90
CA VAL A 194 -8.30 -3.45 -4.38
C VAL A 194 -9.23 -2.41 -4.99
N TYR A 195 -9.42 -1.25 -4.34
CA TYR A 195 -10.20 -0.15 -4.90
C TYR A 195 -9.60 0.39 -6.20
N ASN A 196 -8.28 0.65 -6.25
CA ASN A 196 -7.59 1.17 -7.43
C ASN A 196 -7.66 0.18 -8.62
N SER A 197 -7.62 -1.13 -8.37
CA SER A 197 -7.85 -2.14 -9.41
C SER A 197 -9.32 -2.22 -9.81
N ALA A 198 -10.24 -2.38 -8.86
CA ALA A 198 -11.65 -2.62 -9.14
C ALA A 198 -12.37 -1.42 -9.76
N SER A 199 -11.99 -0.19 -9.42
CA SER A 199 -12.58 1.03 -10.02
C SER A 199 -12.25 1.24 -11.50
N ARG A 200 -11.34 0.44 -12.06
CA ARG A 200 -11.01 0.38 -13.50
C ARG A 200 -11.83 -0.64 -14.30
N LEU A 201 -12.63 -1.47 -13.62
CA LEU A 201 -13.46 -2.49 -14.26
C LEU A 201 -14.62 -1.84 -15.04
N GLY A 202 -14.92 -2.37 -16.22
CA GLY A 202 -16.19 -2.12 -16.90
C GLY A 202 -17.34 -2.87 -16.22
N VAL A 203 -18.57 -2.54 -16.64
CA VAL A 203 -19.78 -3.26 -16.19
C VAL A 203 -19.67 -4.76 -16.49
N GLU A 204 -19.22 -5.09 -17.70
CA GLU A 204 -19.00 -6.46 -18.18
C GLU A 204 -17.93 -7.20 -17.36
N ASP A 205 -16.85 -6.53 -16.94
CA ASP A 205 -15.81 -7.15 -16.12
C ASP A 205 -16.30 -7.39 -14.67
N VAL A 206 -17.11 -6.48 -14.11
CA VAL A 206 -17.72 -6.66 -12.78
C VAL A 206 -18.70 -7.83 -12.80
N GLU A 207 -19.43 -8.03 -13.90
CA GLU A 207 -20.30 -9.19 -14.09
C GLU A 207 -19.48 -10.49 -14.12
N GLN A 208 -18.40 -10.55 -14.90
CA GLN A 208 -17.50 -11.71 -14.99
C GLN A 208 -16.80 -12.07 -13.66
N ILE A 209 -16.35 -11.06 -12.89
CA ILE A 209 -15.73 -11.25 -11.57
C ILE A 209 -16.77 -11.58 -10.49
N GLY A 210 -18.02 -11.16 -10.71
CA GLY A 210 -19.12 -11.23 -9.76
C GLY A 210 -19.17 -10.01 -8.84
N LEU A 211 -20.17 -9.15 -9.07
CA LEU A 211 -20.51 -8.00 -8.22
C LEU A 211 -20.57 -8.36 -6.73
N GLU A 212 -21.17 -9.51 -6.39
CA GLU A 212 -21.30 -10.03 -5.03
C GLU A 212 -19.93 -10.26 -4.36
N SER A 213 -18.93 -10.71 -5.12
CA SER A 213 -17.57 -10.95 -4.63
C SER A 213 -16.89 -9.65 -4.24
N LEU A 214 -16.96 -8.63 -5.12
CA LEU A 214 -16.41 -7.30 -4.87
C LEU A 214 -17.14 -6.60 -3.72
N LEU A 215 -18.48 -6.74 -3.66
CA LEU A 215 -19.32 -6.24 -2.57
C LEU A 215 -18.91 -6.84 -1.23
N LYS A 216 -18.73 -8.16 -1.16
CA LYS A 216 -18.25 -8.87 0.05
C LYS A 216 -16.85 -8.42 0.48
N ILE A 217 -15.93 -8.22 -0.48
CA ILE A 217 -14.57 -7.72 -0.18
C ILE A 217 -14.63 -6.30 0.40
N ALA A 218 -15.36 -5.39 -0.24
CA ALA A 218 -15.49 -4.00 0.20
C ALA A 218 -16.18 -3.89 1.56
N ALA A 219 -17.31 -4.58 1.73
CA ALA A 219 -18.11 -4.54 2.95
C ALA A 219 -17.34 -5.08 4.17
N ALA A 220 -16.45 -6.06 3.99
CA ALA A 220 -15.58 -6.57 5.05
C ALA A 220 -14.60 -5.52 5.61
N GLN A 221 -14.23 -4.50 4.81
CA GLN A 221 -13.27 -3.45 5.22
C GLN A 221 -13.94 -2.21 5.85
N LEU A 222 -15.28 -2.08 5.78
CA LEU A 222 -16.02 -0.93 6.36
C LEU A 222 -15.76 -0.73 7.87
N ASN A 223 -15.51 -1.83 8.59
CA ASN A 223 -15.26 -1.83 10.03
C ASN A 223 -13.78 -2.05 10.39
N ASP A 224 -12.84 -1.93 9.44
CA ASP A 224 -11.42 -2.03 9.76
C ASP A 224 -10.98 -0.89 10.71
N ARG A 225 -9.92 -1.12 11.48
CA ARG A 225 -9.41 -0.17 12.48
C ARG A 225 -8.78 1.08 11.84
N LEU A 226 -8.20 0.98 10.65
CA LEU A 226 -7.56 2.13 9.99
C LEU A 226 -8.54 2.91 9.10
N PRO A 227 -8.50 4.26 9.13
CA PRO A 227 -9.40 5.09 8.33
C PRO A 227 -9.19 4.92 6.82
N GLU A 228 -7.95 4.67 6.39
CA GLU A 228 -7.58 4.42 4.99
C GLU A 228 -8.30 3.18 4.41
N ALA A 229 -8.32 2.06 5.16
CA ALA A 229 -9.05 0.85 4.76
C ALA A 229 -10.56 1.13 4.60
N ARG A 230 -11.16 1.82 5.58
CA ARG A 230 -12.58 2.18 5.56
C ARG A 230 -12.93 3.15 4.42
N GLU A 231 -11.99 4.03 4.04
CA GLU A 231 -12.19 4.98 2.94
C GLU A 231 -12.12 4.30 1.57
N ALA A 232 -11.13 3.43 1.35
CA ALA A 232 -11.07 2.61 0.14
C ALA A 232 -12.34 1.72 0.00
N ALA A 233 -12.81 1.16 1.11
CA ALA A 233 -14.07 0.41 1.17
C ALA A 233 -15.28 1.25 0.72
N ARG A 234 -15.44 2.46 1.25
CA ARG A 234 -16.54 3.36 0.87
C ARG A 234 -16.52 3.71 -0.61
N LYS A 235 -15.36 4.10 -1.15
CA LYS A 235 -15.21 4.44 -2.57
C LYS A 235 -15.54 3.26 -3.49
N LEU A 236 -15.13 2.04 -3.10
CA LEU A 236 -15.47 0.84 -3.85
C LEU A 236 -16.97 0.56 -3.81
N LEU A 237 -17.64 0.67 -2.65
CA LEU A 237 -19.10 0.45 -2.56
C LEU A 237 -19.90 1.45 -3.39
N LEU A 238 -19.50 2.72 -3.40
CA LEU A 238 -20.11 3.75 -4.26
C LEU A 238 -19.94 3.40 -5.76
N HIS A 239 -18.74 2.98 -6.17
CA HIS A 239 -18.49 2.54 -7.53
C HIS A 239 -19.34 1.31 -7.91
N LEU A 240 -19.41 0.29 -7.04
CA LEU A 240 -20.22 -0.92 -7.27
C LEU A 240 -21.73 -0.61 -7.34
N HIS A 241 -22.22 0.35 -6.55
CA HIS A 241 -23.61 0.81 -6.64
C HIS A 241 -23.89 1.49 -7.99
N VAL A 242 -22.99 2.34 -8.49
CA VAL A 242 -23.10 2.95 -9.84
C VAL A 242 -23.03 1.91 -10.95
N VAL A 243 -22.25 0.83 -10.78
CA VAL A 243 -22.24 -0.30 -11.73
C VAL A 243 -23.57 -1.07 -11.70
N TYR A 244 -24.08 -1.40 -10.51
CA TYR A 244 -25.38 -2.06 -10.33
C TYR A 244 -26.53 -1.25 -10.96
N GLN A 245 -26.56 0.07 -10.75
CA GLN A 245 -27.58 0.95 -11.35
C GLN A 245 -27.58 0.95 -12.89
N LYS A 246 -26.44 0.66 -13.52
CA LYS A 246 -26.29 0.61 -14.99
C LYS A 246 -26.66 -0.75 -15.60
N ASN A 247 -26.46 -1.83 -14.85
CA ASN A 247 -26.80 -3.20 -15.25
C ASN A 247 -27.18 -3.99 -13.99
N PRO A 248 -28.43 -3.89 -13.52
CA PRO A 248 -28.88 -4.68 -12.39
C PRO A 248 -28.87 -6.15 -12.81
N PRO A 249 -28.28 -7.07 -12.02
CA PRO A 249 -28.36 -8.50 -12.29
C PRO A 249 -29.81 -8.94 -12.42
N ASP A 250 -30.11 -9.81 -13.39
CA ASP A 250 -31.47 -10.31 -13.60
C ASP A 250 -31.88 -11.19 -12.40
N ILE A 251 -32.61 -10.59 -11.46
CA ILE A 251 -33.15 -11.28 -10.30
C ILE A 251 -34.31 -12.13 -10.79
N SER A 252 -33.99 -13.34 -11.25
CA SER A 252 -35.01 -14.34 -11.57
C SER A 252 -35.89 -14.56 -10.35
N HIS A 253 -37.18 -14.25 -10.49
CA HIS A 253 -38.19 -14.45 -9.46
C HIS A 253 -38.42 -15.96 -9.25
N SER A 254 -37.51 -16.63 -8.54
CA SER A 254 -37.63 -18.04 -8.18
C SER A 254 -38.65 -18.21 -7.06
N ASP A 255 -39.85 -18.69 -7.44
CA ASP A 255 -40.77 -19.47 -6.62
C ASP A 255 -41.21 -18.88 -5.26
N LEU A 256 -41.78 -17.67 -5.28
CA LEU A 256 -42.69 -17.20 -4.23
C LEU A 256 -44.11 -17.04 -4.79
N PRO A 257 -45.15 -17.64 -4.16
CA PRO A 257 -46.52 -17.49 -4.61
C PRO A 257 -47.02 -16.04 -4.43
N GLU A 258 -47.78 -15.54 -5.40
CA GLU A 258 -48.26 -14.14 -5.53
C GLU A 258 -49.09 -13.57 -4.35
N SER A 259 -49.29 -14.32 -3.25
CA SER A 259 -50.25 -13.98 -2.19
C SER A 259 -49.66 -13.30 -0.95
N GLU A 260 -48.33 -13.12 -0.84
CA GLU A 260 -47.68 -12.50 0.34
C GLU A 260 -46.63 -11.43 -0.02
N VAL A 261 -46.97 -10.51 -0.94
CA VAL A 261 -46.16 -9.30 -1.17
C VAL A 261 -46.71 -8.13 -0.33
N PRO A 262 -46.15 -7.81 0.85
CA PRO A 262 -46.42 -6.53 1.48
C PRO A 262 -45.88 -5.42 0.56
N ALA A 263 -46.69 -4.39 0.30
CA ALA A 263 -46.39 -3.32 -0.64
C ALA A 263 -45.33 -2.30 -0.14
N SER A 264 -44.26 -2.76 0.51
CA SER A 264 -43.04 -2.00 0.67
C SER A 264 -42.26 -2.00 -0.64
N LYS A 265 -42.14 -0.83 -1.28
CA LYS A 265 -41.16 -0.58 -2.35
C LYS A 265 -39.75 -0.61 -1.75
N GLN A 266 -39.24 -1.79 -1.44
CA GLN A 266 -37.84 -1.96 -1.10
C GLN A 266 -36.98 -1.65 -2.33
N ASP A 267 -35.89 -0.94 -2.12
CA ASP A 267 -34.93 -0.64 -3.18
C ASP A 267 -34.32 -1.97 -3.68
N PRO A 268 -34.28 -2.24 -5.00
CA PRO A 268 -33.61 -3.42 -5.54
C PRO A 268 -32.16 -3.58 -5.05
N TRP A 269 -31.45 -2.47 -4.82
CA TRP A 269 -30.11 -2.49 -4.24
C TRP A 269 -30.11 -2.87 -2.75
N GLU A 270 -31.11 -2.46 -1.97
CA GLU A 270 -31.33 -2.93 -0.58
C GLU A 270 -31.55 -4.44 -0.55
N GLN A 271 -32.44 -4.96 -1.40
CA GLN A 271 -32.68 -6.40 -1.51
C GLN A 271 -31.42 -7.17 -1.92
N TYR A 272 -30.68 -6.67 -2.92
CA TYR A 272 -29.41 -7.26 -3.34
C TYR A 272 -28.37 -7.28 -2.21
N CYS A 273 -28.24 -6.19 -1.45
CA CYS A 273 -27.35 -6.12 -0.29
C CYS A 273 -27.75 -7.11 0.82
N LEU A 274 -29.04 -7.22 1.14
CA LEU A 274 -29.56 -8.13 2.17
C LEU A 274 -29.41 -9.61 1.79
N ASN A 275 -29.54 -9.95 0.50
CA ASN A 275 -29.29 -11.30 0.00
C ASN A 275 -27.79 -11.64 -0.03
N SER A 276 -26.93 -10.66 -0.33
CA SER A 276 -25.48 -10.84 -0.49
C SER A 276 -24.68 -10.82 0.83
N LEU A 277 -25.19 -10.17 1.88
CA LEU A 277 -24.43 -9.82 3.09
C LEU A 277 -25.25 -10.08 4.37
N PRO A 278 -24.59 -10.38 5.51
CA PRO A 278 -25.27 -10.38 6.81
C PRO A 278 -25.95 -9.04 7.08
N ALA A 279 -27.17 -9.04 7.64
CA ALA A 279 -28.03 -7.86 7.75
C ALA A 279 -27.34 -6.61 8.34
N VAL A 280 -26.52 -6.77 9.40
CA VAL A 280 -25.78 -5.64 10.01
C VAL A 280 -24.75 -5.03 9.04
N THR A 281 -24.12 -5.86 8.22
CA THR A 281 -23.16 -5.46 7.19
C THR A 281 -23.88 -4.83 6.00
N ALA A 282 -25.01 -5.39 5.55
CA ALA A 282 -25.86 -4.79 4.52
C ALA A 282 -26.30 -3.37 4.93
N GLN A 283 -26.79 -3.20 6.16
CA GLN A 283 -27.17 -1.89 6.71
C GLN A 283 -25.98 -0.93 6.92
N ALA A 284 -24.74 -1.42 6.92
CA ALA A 284 -23.55 -0.56 6.86
C ALA A 284 -23.22 -0.13 5.42
N VAL A 285 -23.40 -1.02 4.43
CA VAL A 285 -23.27 -0.68 3.00
C VAL A 285 -24.34 0.32 2.58
N LEU A 286 -25.60 0.11 2.95
CA LEU A 286 -26.70 1.00 2.57
C LEU A 286 -26.48 2.43 3.09
N ARG A 287 -26.04 2.60 4.34
CA ARG A 287 -25.66 3.93 4.87
C ARG A 287 -24.50 4.61 4.13
N VAL A 288 -23.70 3.86 3.35
CA VAL A 288 -22.63 4.42 2.50
C VAL A 288 -23.15 4.75 1.10
N THR A 289 -24.12 4.00 0.57
CA THR A 289 -24.64 4.17 -0.79
C THR A 289 -25.89 5.04 -0.88
N CYS A 290 -26.66 5.21 0.21
CA CYS A 290 -27.85 6.08 0.28
C CYS A 290 -27.53 7.58 0.42
N VAL A 291 -26.39 8.06 -0.09
CA VAL A 291 -26.03 9.48 -0.02
C VAL A 291 -26.70 10.22 -1.18
N ASP A 292 -27.91 10.71 -0.92
CA ASP A 292 -28.72 11.67 -1.67
C ASP A 292 -28.76 11.51 -3.21
N SER A 293 -29.83 10.86 -3.68
CA SER A 293 -30.34 10.93 -5.06
C SER A 293 -31.02 12.28 -5.36
#